data_AF-M2N471-F1
#
_entry.id   AF-M2N471-F1
#
_cell.length_a   1.000
_cell.length_b   1.000
_cell.length_c   1.000
_cell.angle_alpha   90.00
_cell.angle_beta   90.00
_cell.angle_gamma   90.00
#
_symmetry.space_group_name_H-M   'P 1'
#
loop_
_entity.id
_entity.type
_entity.pdbx_description
1 polymer ?
#
loop_
_entity_poly.entity_id
_entity_poly.type
_entity_poly.pdbx_seq_one_letter_code
_entity_poly.pdbx_strand_id
1 'polypeptide(L)'
;MYSSDPLLYDRLIRRFQTADEREKEGRERGYTGSLEADLVRSEAKLEALRHPDPNSPVVYKRAGDGSIVGVEADEDERAHGREEGRERWVDVMSQRFLRGDDTEFDYSTVDDNEEYDDRGEEDRNQLEQYLGKEDEEFSSSTLLICSPPPMPVWKLDVSASGHDREPTSPWLGFLCLGTES
;
A
#
# COMPACT_ATOMS: atom_id res chain seq x y z
N MET A 1 11.80 -12.86 -23.54
CA MET A 1 10.80 -13.61 -22.76
C MET A 1 11.52 -14.45 -21.73
N TYR A 2 11.82 -13.82 -20.59
CA TYR A 2 11.99 -14.34 -19.22
C TYR A 2 12.72 -13.23 -18.43
N SER A 3 11.98 -12.19 -18.02
CA SER A 3 12.39 -11.25 -16.96
C SER A 3 12.41 -12.00 -15.64
N SER A 4 13.38 -12.88 -15.49
CA SER A 4 13.52 -13.68 -14.28
C SER A 4 15.00 -13.85 -14.14
N ASP A 5 15.55 -13.40 -13.01
CA ASP A 5 16.94 -13.62 -12.67
C ASP A 5 17.28 -15.10 -12.95
N PRO A 6 18.01 -15.39 -14.05
CA PRO A 6 18.16 -16.75 -14.52
C PRO A 6 19.04 -17.54 -13.55
N LEU A 7 19.83 -16.85 -12.72
CA LEU A 7 20.68 -17.45 -11.73
C LEU A 7 19.90 -17.86 -10.48
N LEU A 8 18.97 -17.01 -10.04
CA LEU A 8 18.04 -17.32 -8.96
C LEU A 8 17.15 -18.52 -9.33
N TYR A 9 16.60 -18.52 -10.55
CA TYR A 9 15.82 -19.66 -11.07
C TYR A 9 16.67 -20.94 -11.13
N ASP A 10 17.91 -20.87 -11.63
CA ASP A 10 18.79 -22.03 -11.70
C ASP A 10 19.02 -22.66 -10.32
N ARG A 11 19.19 -21.82 -9.30
CA ARG A 11 19.57 -22.25 -7.95
C ARG A 11 18.39 -22.75 -7.12
N LEU A 12 17.25 -22.05 -7.17
CA LEU A 12 16.07 -22.36 -6.36
C LEU A 12 15.10 -23.32 -7.04
N ILE A 13 15.06 -23.37 -8.36
CA ILE A 13 14.15 -24.24 -9.12
C ILE A 13 14.93 -25.34 -9.83
N ARG A 14 15.86 -24.99 -10.72
CA ARG A 14 16.52 -25.97 -11.62
C ARG A 14 17.36 -26.99 -10.84
N ARG A 15 17.94 -26.63 -9.69
CA ARG A 15 18.68 -27.55 -8.80
C ARG A 15 17.84 -28.75 -8.34
N PHE A 16 16.55 -28.55 -8.06
CA PHE A 16 15.65 -29.59 -7.53
C PHE A 16 14.83 -30.33 -8.60
N GLN A 17 15.05 -30.01 -9.88
CA GLN A 17 14.49 -30.80 -10.97
C GLN A 17 15.11 -32.20 -11.01
N THR A 18 14.30 -33.20 -11.38
CA THR A 18 14.79 -34.58 -11.56
C THR A 18 15.61 -34.70 -12.84
N ALA A 19 16.37 -35.79 -12.97
CA ALA A 19 17.10 -36.09 -14.20
C ALA A 19 16.16 -36.25 -15.40
N ASP A 20 15.02 -36.92 -15.20
CA ASP A 20 14.01 -37.16 -16.25
C ASP A 20 13.37 -35.85 -16.74
N GLU A 21 13.04 -34.92 -15.82
CA GLU A 21 12.52 -33.60 -16.16
C GLU A 21 13.52 -32.81 -17.02
N ARG A 22 14.81 -32.84 -16.65
CA ARG A 22 15.88 -32.16 -17.40
C ARG A 22 16.16 -32.79 -18.75
N GLU A 23 16.10 -34.11 -18.87
CA GLU A 23 16.28 -34.81 -20.15
C GLU A 23 15.16 -34.45 -21.11
N LYS A 24 13.91 -34.42 -20.63
CA LYS A 24 12.76 -34.01 -21.42
C LYS A 24 12.89 -32.55 -21.87
N GLU A 25 13.22 -31.63 -20.95
CA GLU A 25 13.46 -30.22 -21.26
C GLU A 25 14.62 -30.04 -22.26
N GLY A 26 15.71 -30.78 -22.08
CA GLY A 26 16.87 -30.74 -22.98
C GLY A 26 16.54 -31.28 -24.38
N ARG A 27 15.68 -32.31 -24.46
CA ARG A 27 15.21 -32.85 -25.75
C ARG A 27 14.24 -31.89 -26.45
N GLU A 28 13.41 -31.19 -25.70
CA GLU A 28 12.48 -30.18 -26.22
C GLU A 28 13.21 -28.91 -26.70
N ARG A 29 14.20 -28.41 -25.93
CA ARG A 29 15.00 -27.23 -26.31
C ARG A 29 16.04 -27.50 -27.39
N GLY A 30 16.56 -28.73 -27.47
CA GLY A 30 17.65 -29.09 -28.37
C GLY A 30 18.97 -28.40 -28.06
N TYR A 31 19.96 -28.59 -28.95
CA TYR A 31 21.32 -28.08 -28.78
C TYR A 31 21.39 -26.54 -28.76
N THR A 32 20.69 -25.88 -29.69
CA THR A 32 20.68 -24.41 -29.78
C THR A 32 20.10 -23.77 -28.53
N GLY A 33 18.95 -24.26 -28.02
CA GLY A 33 18.35 -23.74 -26.80
C GLY A 33 19.22 -24.00 -25.55
N SER A 34 19.96 -25.12 -25.51
CA SER A 34 20.95 -25.33 -24.45
C SER A 34 22.09 -24.31 -24.49
N LEU A 35 22.59 -23.99 -25.69
CA LEU A 35 23.67 -23.02 -25.86
C LEU A 35 23.21 -21.61 -25.49
N GLU A 36 22.01 -21.22 -25.92
CA GLU A 36 21.39 -19.94 -25.56
C GLU A 36 21.23 -19.81 -24.04
N ALA A 37 20.75 -20.86 -23.36
CA ALA A 37 20.63 -20.87 -21.91
C ALA A 37 21.98 -20.74 -21.20
N ASP A 38 23.04 -21.34 -21.74
CA ASP A 38 24.40 -21.22 -21.21
C ASP A 38 24.94 -19.80 -21.37
N LEU A 39 24.71 -19.17 -22.53
CA LEU A 39 25.10 -17.80 -22.82
C LEU A 39 24.41 -16.83 -21.86
N VAL A 40 23.08 -16.90 -21.75
CA VAL A 40 22.28 -16.05 -20.85
C VAL A 40 22.74 -16.18 -19.40
N ARG A 41 23.01 -17.41 -18.92
CA ARG A 41 23.53 -17.63 -17.56
C ARG A 41 24.94 -17.07 -17.38
N SER A 42 25.79 -17.13 -18.41
CA SER A 42 27.14 -16.58 -18.33
C SER A 42 27.13 -15.05 -18.29
N GLU A 43 26.24 -14.41 -19.05
CA GLU A 43 26.03 -12.97 -19.06
C GLU A 43 25.48 -12.49 -17.72
N ALA A 44 24.43 -13.15 -17.21
CA ALA A 44 23.86 -12.81 -15.91
C ALA A 44 24.89 -12.93 -14.77
N LYS A 45 25.79 -13.92 -14.81
CA LYS A 45 26.88 -14.04 -13.81
C LYS A 45 27.85 -12.86 -13.86
N LEU A 46 28.16 -12.35 -15.06
CA LEU A 46 29.02 -11.18 -15.22
C LEU A 46 28.31 -9.92 -14.74
N GLU A 47 27.01 -9.80 -15.02
CA GLU A 47 26.21 -8.67 -14.58
C GLU A 47 26.08 -8.63 -13.05
N ALA A 48 25.79 -9.77 -12.42
CA ALA A 48 25.74 -9.88 -10.96
C ALA A 48 27.08 -9.55 -10.26
N LEU A 49 28.23 -9.74 -10.96
CA LEU A 49 29.54 -9.31 -10.45
C LEU A 49 29.74 -7.79 -10.56
N ARG A 50 29.18 -7.16 -11.59
CA ARG A 50 29.30 -5.72 -11.83
C ARG A 50 28.31 -4.93 -10.97
N HIS A 51 27.11 -5.46 -10.82
CA HIS A 51 25.98 -4.86 -10.15
C HIS A 51 25.42 -5.87 -9.13
N PRO A 52 26.12 -6.09 -8.00
CA PRO A 52 25.63 -6.98 -6.96
C PRO A 52 24.37 -6.41 -6.32
N ASP A 53 23.27 -7.16 -6.37
CA ASP A 53 22.03 -6.80 -5.67
C ASP A 53 22.17 -7.15 -4.18
N PRO A 54 22.09 -6.16 -3.26
CA PRO A 54 22.15 -6.40 -1.82
C PRO A 54 20.98 -7.23 -1.29
N ASN A 55 19.86 -7.29 -2.02
CA ASN A 55 18.66 -8.00 -1.62
C ASN A 55 18.55 -9.41 -2.22
N SER A 56 19.52 -9.83 -3.04
CA SER A 56 19.52 -11.17 -3.60
C SER A 56 20.04 -12.17 -2.57
N PRO A 57 19.39 -13.33 -2.39
CA PRO A 57 19.86 -14.37 -1.46
C PRO A 57 21.20 -15.01 -1.89
N VAL A 58 21.71 -14.67 -3.08
CA VAL A 58 22.93 -15.25 -3.65
C VAL A 58 23.86 -14.15 -4.12
N VAL A 59 25.06 -14.11 -3.54
CA VAL A 59 26.12 -13.19 -3.92
C VAL A 59 27.12 -13.89 -4.82
N TYR A 60 27.36 -13.34 -6.01
CA TYR A 60 28.34 -13.88 -6.96
C TYR A 60 29.71 -13.26 -6.71
N LYS A 61 30.76 -14.10 -6.65
CA LYS A 61 32.16 -13.67 -6.46
C LYS A 61 33.07 -14.44 -7.40
N ARG A 62 34.21 -13.83 -7.75
CA ARG A 62 35.30 -14.51 -8.45
C ARG A 62 36.11 -15.34 -7.46
N ALA A 63 36.21 -16.64 -7.69
CA ALA A 63 37.09 -17.52 -6.97
C ALA A 63 38.55 -17.35 -7.42
N GLY A 64 39.50 -17.87 -6.63
CA GLY A 64 40.94 -17.72 -6.89
C GLY A 64 41.43 -18.38 -8.18
N ASP A 65 40.65 -19.29 -8.75
CA ASP A 65 40.87 -19.94 -10.04
C ASP A 65 40.30 -19.15 -11.23
N GLY A 66 39.64 -18.01 -10.97
CA GLY A 66 38.99 -17.17 -11.97
C GLY A 66 37.55 -17.58 -12.30
N SER A 67 37.02 -18.67 -11.72
CA SER A 67 35.63 -19.08 -11.88
C SER A 67 34.66 -18.18 -11.10
N ILE A 68 33.41 -18.07 -11.55
CA ILE A 68 32.37 -17.28 -10.85
C ILE A 68 31.52 -18.24 -10.02
N VAL A 69 31.57 -18.07 -8.70
CA VAL A 69 30.85 -18.91 -7.74
C VAL A 69 29.78 -18.06 -7.05
N GLY A 70 28.55 -18.59 -7.01
CA GLY A 70 27.47 -18.03 -6.21
C GLY A 70 27.54 -18.56 -4.79
N VAL A 71 27.76 -17.67 -3.83
CA VAL A 71 27.75 -17.94 -2.39
C VAL A 71 26.40 -17.47 -1.86
N GLU A 72 25.70 -18.33 -1.12
CA GLU A 72 24.48 -17.89 -0.44
C GLU A 72 24.83 -16.84 0.62
N ALA A 73 24.01 -15.80 0.70
CA ALA A 73 24.18 -14.75 1.69
C ALA A 73 24.11 -15.34 3.10
N ASP A 74 23.09 -16.18 3.34
CA ASP A 74 22.87 -16.88 4.60
C ASP A 74 22.63 -18.38 4.39
N GLU A 75 23.24 -19.22 5.24
CA GLU A 75 23.12 -20.67 5.15
C GLU A 75 21.71 -21.16 5.52
N ASP A 76 21.02 -20.45 6.41
CA ASP A 76 19.63 -20.71 6.80
C ASP A 76 18.62 -20.34 5.68
N GLU A 77 19.04 -19.50 4.73
CA GLU A 77 18.24 -19.15 3.54
C GLU A 77 18.38 -20.15 2.39
N ARG A 78 19.25 -21.15 2.56
CA ARG A 78 19.41 -22.23 1.60
C ARG A 78 18.12 -23.05 1.53
N ALA A 79 17.51 -23.13 0.34
CA ALA A 79 16.46 -24.10 0.09
C ALA A 79 16.98 -25.53 0.24
N HIS A 80 16.25 -26.36 0.98
CA HIS A 80 16.55 -27.79 1.17
C HIS A 80 15.69 -28.68 0.29
N GLY A 81 14.56 -28.17 -0.24
CA GLY A 81 13.65 -28.93 -1.08
C GLY A 81 13.11 -28.15 -2.27
N ARG A 82 12.42 -28.88 -3.17
CA ARG A 82 11.76 -28.32 -4.36
C ARG A 82 10.66 -27.32 -4.00
N GLU A 83 9.83 -27.66 -3.02
CA GLU A 83 8.71 -26.83 -2.57
C GLU A 83 9.21 -25.55 -1.91
N GLU A 84 10.09 -25.69 -0.93
CA GLU A 84 10.75 -24.57 -0.25
C GLU A 84 11.55 -23.68 -1.22
N GLY A 85 12.24 -24.28 -2.20
CA GLY A 85 12.92 -23.53 -3.26
C GLY A 85 11.96 -22.71 -4.11
N ARG A 86 10.78 -23.27 -4.44
CA ARG A 86 9.74 -22.55 -5.16
C ARG A 86 9.13 -21.43 -4.31
N GLU A 87 8.84 -21.69 -3.05
CA GLU A 87 8.30 -20.70 -2.11
C GLU A 87 9.27 -19.52 -1.98
N ARG A 88 10.55 -19.78 -1.73
CA ARG A 88 11.59 -18.73 -1.67
C ARG A 88 11.73 -17.98 -2.99
N TRP A 89 11.66 -18.67 -4.12
CA TRP A 89 11.72 -18.00 -5.43
C TRP A 89 10.54 -17.05 -5.61
N VAL A 90 9.33 -17.46 -5.24
CA VAL A 90 8.14 -16.61 -5.29
C VAL A 90 8.28 -15.43 -4.32
N ASP A 91 8.77 -15.65 -3.11
CA ASP A 91 8.97 -14.59 -2.11
C ASP A 91 9.98 -13.53 -2.60
N VAL A 92 11.17 -13.95 -3.05
CA VAL A 92 12.19 -13.02 -3.57
C VAL A 92 11.68 -12.25 -4.79
N MET A 93 11.01 -12.92 -5.72
CA MET A 93 10.43 -12.25 -6.89
C MET A 93 9.29 -11.30 -6.51
N SER A 94 8.45 -11.67 -5.52
CA SER A 94 7.39 -10.81 -5.00
C SER A 94 7.96 -9.56 -4.34
N GLN A 95 9.00 -9.69 -3.51
CA GLN A 95 9.65 -8.55 -2.87
C GLN A 95 10.32 -7.64 -3.89
N ARG A 96 11.00 -8.21 -4.91
CA ARG A 96 11.56 -7.43 -6.02
C ARG A 96 10.47 -6.64 -6.76
N PHE A 97 9.33 -7.29 -7.02
CA PHE A 97 8.18 -6.64 -7.65
C PHE A 97 7.67 -5.48 -6.79
N LEU A 98 7.41 -5.71 -5.51
CA LEU A 98 6.89 -4.70 -4.58
C LEU A 98 7.84 -3.50 -4.39
N ARG A 99 9.15 -3.69 -4.55
CA ARG A 99 10.13 -2.60 -4.46
C ARG A 99 10.19 -1.71 -5.71
N GLY A 100 9.64 -2.15 -6.83
CA GLY A 100 9.79 -1.43 -8.10
C GLY A 100 11.09 -1.77 -8.85
N ASP A 101 11.80 -2.82 -8.44
CA ASP A 101 13.15 -3.14 -8.98
C ASP A 101 13.09 -3.87 -10.33
N ASP A 102 11.91 -4.28 -10.79
CA ASP A 102 11.80 -4.99 -12.07
C ASP A 102 11.76 -4.03 -13.27
N THR A 103 12.93 -3.79 -13.87
CA THR A 103 13.08 -2.86 -14.99
C THR A 103 12.36 -3.29 -16.28
N GLU A 104 11.96 -4.56 -16.41
CA GLU A 104 11.18 -5.02 -17.57
C GLU A 104 9.67 -4.80 -17.37
N PHE A 105 9.21 -4.60 -16.13
CA PHE A 105 7.81 -4.34 -15.81
C PHE A 105 7.50 -2.85 -15.82
N ASP A 106 6.45 -2.45 -16.53
CA ASP A 106 5.99 -1.06 -16.56
C ASP A 106 5.04 -0.79 -15.39
N TYR A 107 5.58 -0.28 -14.29
CA TYR A 107 4.83 0.01 -13.06
C TYR A 107 3.74 1.08 -13.25
N SER A 108 3.85 1.95 -14.26
CA SER A 108 2.80 2.94 -14.56
C SER A 108 1.45 2.27 -14.86
N THR A 109 1.46 1.05 -15.39
CA THR A 109 0.23 0.30 -15.69
C THR A 109 -0.58 -0.10 -14.45
N VAL A 110 0.07 -0.11 -13.28
CA VAL A 110 -0.56 -0.42 -11.98
C VAL A 110 -0.68 0.85 -11.16
N ASP A 111 0.39 1.64 -11.04
CA ASP A 111 0.44 2.84 -10.20
C ASP A 111 -0.43 3.98 -10.72
N ASP A 112 -0.57 4.14 -12.04
CA ASP A 112 -1.39 5.21 -12.64
C ASP A 112 -2.81 4.73 -13.02
N ASN A 113 -3.21 3.54 -12.56
CA ASN A 113 -4.48 2.94 -12.96
C ASN A 113 -5.59 3.11 -11.90
N GLU A 114 -6.46 4.10 -12.14
CA GLU A 114 -7.62 4.41 -11.31
C GLU A 114 -8.63 3.25 -11.15
N GLU A 115 -8.58 2.19 -11.97
CA GLU A 115 -9.43 0.99 -11.80
C GLU A 115 -8.98 0.14 -10.61
N TYR A 116 -7.68 0.14 -10.31
CA TYR A 116 -7.14 -0.60 -9.17
C TYR A 116 -7.19 0.20 -7.86
N ASP A 117 -7.50 1.50 -7.93
CA ASP A 117 -7.74 2.35 -6.77
C ASP A 117 -9.06 1.97 -6.07
N ASP A 118 -9.00 1.83 -4.74
CA ASP A 118 -10.20 1.60 -3.94
C ASP A 118 -10.97 2.92 -3.75
N ARG A 119 -11.79 3.25 -4.76
CA ARG A 119 -12.67 4.43 -4.75
C ARG A 119 -13.56 4.51 -3.50
N GLY A 120 -14.00 3.37 -2.97
CA GLY A 120 -14.86 3.34 -1.79
C GLY A 120 -14.13 3.79 -0.52
N GLU A 121 -12.86 3.41 -0.41
CA GLU A 121 -11.98 3.85 0.66
C GLU A 121 -11.62 5.34 0.55
N GLU A 122 -11.35 5.83 -0.66
CA GLU A 122 -11.12 7.27 -0.91
C GLU A 122 -12.33 8.11 -0.51
N ASP A 123 -13.53 7.74 -0.97
CA ASP A 123 -14.77 8.45 -0.65
C ASP A 123 -15.02 8.48 0.85
N ARG A 124 -14.77 7.35 1.55
CA ARG A 124 -14.86 7.28 3.01
C ARG A 124 -13.86 8.21 3.68
N ASN A 125 -12.59 8.17 3.28
CA ASN A 125 -11.54 9.02 3.86
C ASN A 125 -11.82 10.51 3.64
N GLN A 126 -12.33 10.88 2.46
CA GLN A 126 -12.77 12.24 2.17
C GLN A 126 -13.93 12.67 3.07
N LEU A 127 -14.92 11.80 3.25
CA LEU A 127 -16.05 12.05 4.14
C LEU A 127 -15.61 12.20 5.61
N GLU A 128 -14.73 11.34 6.11
CA GLU A 128 -14.20 11.43 7.48
C GLU A 128 -13.43 12.74 7.71
N GLN A 129 -12.58 13.16 6.76
CA GLN A 129 -11.91 14.46 6.84
C GLN A 129 -12.87 15.64 6.81
N TYR A 130 -13.96 15.54 6.04
CA TYR A 130 -14.99 16.56 5.99
C TYR A 130 -15.75 16.66 7.32
N LEU A 131 -16.25 15.53 7.84
CA LEU A 131 -16.99 15.47 9.10
C LEU A 131 -16.13 15.89 10.30
N GLY A 132 -14.86 15.48 10.35
CA GLY A 132 -13.95 15.88 11.43
C GLY A 132 -13.71 17.40 11.50
N LYS A 133 -13.70 18.09 10.35
CA LYS A 133 -13.60 19.56 10.32
C LYS A 133 -14.90 20.22 10.81
N GLU A 134 -16.05 19.68 10.44
CA GLU A 134 -17.36 20.17 10.94
C GLU A 134 -17.48 19.97 12.46
N ASP A 135 -17.01 18.85 13.00
CA ASP A 135 -17.02 18.59 14.45
C ASP A 135 -16.12 19.58 15.22
N GLU A 136 -14.95 19.97 14.66
CA GLU A 136 -14.09 21.02 15.22
C GLU A 136 -14.75 22.42 15.15
N GLU A 137 -15.41 22.74 14.04
CA GLU A 137 -16.13 24.01 13.87
C GLU A 137 -17.37 24.10 14.78
N PHE A 138 -18.13 23.01 14.91
CA PHE A 138 -19.29 22.89 15.79
C PHE A 138 -18.88 22.92 17.27
N SER A 139 -17.76 22.28 17.62
CA SER A 139 -17.16 22.36 18.96
C SER A 139 -16.68 23.77 19.31
N SER A 140 -16.01 24.44 18.37
CA SER A 140 -15.54 25.83 18.51
C SER A 140 -16.69 26.83 18.68
N SER A 141 -17.81 26.60 17.98
CA SER A 141 -19.02 27.43 18.04
C SER A 141 -19.86 27.23 19.32
N THR A 142 -19.69 26.11 20.03
CA THR A 142 -20.53 25.74 21.19
C THR A 142 -20.12 26.43 22.52
N LEU A 143 -19.03 27.21 22.57
CA LEU A 143 -18.64 27.97 23.80
C LEU A 143 -19.33 29.34 23.96
N LEU A 144 -20.45 29.58 23.28
CA LEU A 144 -21.33 30.73 23.53
C LEU A 144 -22.76 30.31 23.92
N ILE A 145 -22.90 29.32 24.81
CA ILE A 145 -24.17 29.15 25.52
C ILE A 145 -24.25 30.26 26.58
N CYS A 146 -24.89 31.36 26.20
CA CYS A 146 -25.36 32.43 27.09
C CYS A 146 -25.89 31.83 28.40
N SER A 147 -25.21 32.12 29.51
CA SER A 147 -25.76 31.88 30.85
C SER A 147 -27.13 32.55 30.92
N PRO A 148 -28.24 31.82 31.17
CA PRO A 148 -29.54 32.44 31.26
C PRO A 148 -29.50 33.47 32.41
N PRO A 149 -29.98 34.71 32.20
CA PRO A 149 -30.02 35.69 33.27
C PRO A 149 -30.94 35.17 34.39
N PRO A 150 -30.61 35.45 35.67
CA PRO A 150 -31.41 34.96 36.79
C PRO A 150 -32.83 35.52 36.70
N MET A 151 -33.82 34.62 36.71
CA MET A 151 -35.25 34.96 36.63
C MET A 151 -35.67 35.79 37.86
N PRO A 152 -36.40 36.91 37.70
CA PRO A 152 -36.95 37.62 38.85
C PRO A 152 -38.11 36.84 39.46
N VAL A 153 -38.07 36.66 40.79
CA VAL A 153 -39.16 36.07 41.58
C VAL A 153 -40.26 37.10 41.74
N TRP A 154 -41.38 36.93 41.04
CA TRP A 154 -42.56 37.77 41.22
C TRP A 154 -43.45 37.19 42.33
N LYS A 155 -43.71 38.02 43.36
CA LYS A 155 -44.73 37.75 44.37
C LYS A 155 -46.10 38.09 43.77
N LEU A 156 -47.00 37.12 43.73
CA LEU A 156 -48.41 37.35 43.44
C LEU A 156 -49.08 38.01 44.65
N ASP A 157 -49.39 39.30 44.54
CA ASP A 157 -50.40 39.93 45.38
C ASP A 157 -51.71 40.01 44.60
N VAL A 158 -52.72 39.29 45.09
CA VAL A 158 -54.08 39.20 44.52
C VAL A 158 -55.00 40.17 45.25
N SER A 159 -55.51 41.18 44.54
CA SER A 159 -56.89 41.71 44.60
C SER A 159 -56.94 43.12 43.99
N ALA A 160 -57.50 43.30 42.79
CA ALA A 160 -58.93 43.47 42.50
C ALA A 160 -59.40 44.94 42.59
N SER A 161 -59.43 45.63 41.45
CA SER A 161 -60.69 46.13 40.84
C SER A 161 -60.41 47.21 39.78
N GLY A 162 -61.03 47.05 38.61
CA GLY A 162 -61.42 48.16 37.74
C GLY A 162 -60.57 48.42 36.50
N HIS A 163 -61.21 48.23 35.33
CA HIS A 163 -60.86 48.68 33.97
C HIS A 163 -59.93 47.81 33.10
N ASP A 164 -60.59 47.14 32.14
CA ASP A 164 -60.24 46.86 30.74
C ASP A 164 -58.75 46.85 30.33
N ARG A 165 -58.29 45.65 29.94
CA ARG A 165 -57.78 45.34 28.58
C ARG A 165 -57.34 43.87 28.54
N GLU A 166 -57.85 43.14 27.56
CA GLU A 166 -57.38 41.80 27.21
C GLU A 166 -55.86 41.85 26.94
N PRO A 167 -55.02 41.05 27.60
CA PRO A 167 -53.60 41.01 27.30
C PRO A 167 -53.38 40.20 26.03
N THR A 168 -53.16 40.92 24.93
CA THR A 168 -52.62 40.39 23.69
C THR A 168 -51.26 39.76 23.95
N SER A 169 -51.10 38.50 23.57
CA SER A 169 -49.83 37.76 23.59
C SER A 169 -48.73 38.54 22.84
N PRO A 170 -47.55 38.78 23.44
CA PRO A 170 -46.45 39.48 22.76
C PRO A 170 -45.57 38.49 21.97
N TRP A 171 -46.14 37.42 21.42
CA TRP A 171 -45.45 36.59 20.42
C TRP A 171 -45.69 37.19 19.03
N LEU A 172 -45.21 38.41 18.84
CA LEU A 172 -45.14 39.04 17.53
C LEU A 172 -43.81 39.80 17.42
N GLY A 173 -42.91 39.23 16.61
CA GLY A 173 -41.90 39.99 15.88
C GLY A 173 -40.56 40.16 16.57
N PHE A 174 -39.67 39.20 16.37
CA PHE A 174 -38.28 39.54 16.06
C PHE A 174 -37.93 38.89 14.73
N LEU A 175 -38.10 39.68 13.67
CA LEU A 175 -37.64 39.41 12.33
C LEU A 175 -36.11 39.49 12.31
N CYS A 176 -35.49 38.47 11.71
CA CYS A 176 -34.12 38.50 11.21
C CYS A 176 -33.96 39.64 10.20
N LEU A 177 -33.04 40.57 10.48
CA LEU A 177 -32.38 41.39 9.46
C LEU A 177 -30.92 41.56 9.90
N GLY A 178 -30.05 40.67 9.46
CA GLY A 178 -28.61 40.87 9.43
C GLY A 178 -28.21 41.18 7.99
N THR A 179 -27.93 42.44 7.71
CA THR A 179 -27.37 42.90 6.43
C THR A 179 -25.87 42.69 6.44
N GLU A 180 -25.35 41.94 5.46
CA GLU A 180 -23.94 41.94 5.07
C GLU A 180 -23.46 43.37 4.78
N SER A 181 -22.26 43.71 5.25
CA SER A 181 -21.36 44.66 4.62
C SER A 181 -19.91 44.32 4.95
#